data_AF-A0A804NBR4-F1
#
_entry.id   AF-A0A804NBR4-F1
#
_cell.length_a   1.000
_cell.length_b   1.000
_cell.length_c   1.000
_cell.angle_alpha   90.00
_cell.angle_beta   90.00
_cell.angle_gamma   90.00
#
_symmetry.space_group_name_H-M   'P 1'
#
loop_
_entity.id
_entity.type
_entity.pdbx_description
1 polymer ?
#
loop_
_entity_poly.entity_id
_entity_poly.type
_entity_poly.pdbx_seq_one_letter_code
_entity_poly.pdbx_strand_id
1 'polypeptide(L)'
;MHGNFGPQEQILWPASVLAGIVMCGAVYQMTRHVSSRCFKCYSMLNNRQKVEWNNRGFSTLHALVAAAVSFYLVMISDLFNEDAHNSIIIDRKSWLSDCMFGVSIGYFLTDLTMIMLYFPSLGGNEYLLHHGLSMYAIGLALLSGKAHMYILMVLFTEITTPFVNLRWYLDVAGQKTCNLYLYNGVALFVGWLVQQLLSRVINFF
;
A
#
# COMPACT_ATOMS: atom_id res chain seq x y z
N MET A 1 -25.15 -16.31 -8.74
CA MET A 1 -24.65 -15.24 -7.85
C MET A 1 -25.18 -13.92 -8.38
N HIS A 2 -26.29 -13.41 -7.83
CA HIS A 2 -26.66 -12.01 -8.05
C HIS A 2 -25.88 -11.20 -7.03
N GLY A 3 -24.89 -10.43 -7.49
CA GLY A 3 -24.17 -9.48 -6.64
C GLY A 3 -25.13 -8.38 -6.22
N ASN A 4 -25.76 -8.52 -5.06
CA ASN A 4 -26.55 -7.46 -4.43
C ASN A 4 -25.59 -6.43 -3.83
N PHE A 5 -24.97 -5.61 -4.67
CA PHE A 5 -24.28 -4.40 -4.21
C PHE A 5 -25.20 -3.21 -4.44
N GLY A 6 -25.29 -2.33 -3.44
CA GLY A 6 -26.16 -1.17 -3.49
C GLY A 6 -25.74 -0.17 -4.58
N PRO A 7 -26.61 0.80 -4.91
CA PRO A 7 -26.29 1.86 -5.87
C PRO A 7 -25.04 2.67 -5.49
N GLN A 8 -24.73 2.73 -4.19
CA GLN A 8 -23.58 3.47 -3.68
C GLN A 8 -22.25 2.76 -3.99
N GLU A 9 -22.16 1.44 -3.81
CA GLU A 9 -20.95 0.65 -4.11
C GLU A 9 -20.60 0.69 -5.60
N GLN A 10 -21.61 0.67 -6.47
CA GLN A 10 -21.44 0.73 -7.93
C GLN A 10 -20.70 2.00 -8.40
N ILE A 11 -20.82 3.09 -7.64
CA ILE A 11 -20.14 4.35 -7.94
C ILE A 11 -18.84 4.45 -7.13
N LEU A 12 -18.89 4.10 -5.84
CA LEU A 12 -17.78 4.26 -4.92
C LEU A 12 -16.56 3.45 -5.34
N TRP A 13 -16.73 2.16 -5.69
CA TRP A 13 -15.57 1.31 -5.98
C TRP A 13 -14.85 1.74 -7.25
N PRO A 14 -15.52 1.95 -8.42
CA PRO A 14 -14.81 2.41 -9.61
C PRO A 14 -14.19 3.79 -9.42
N ALA A 15 -14.88 4.71 -8.72
CA ALA A 15 -14.33 6.03 -8.41
C ALA A 15 -13.07 5.93 -7.55
N SER A 16 -13.06 5.04 -6.55
CA SER A 16 -11.90 4.81 -5.67
C SER A 16 -10.73 4.17 -6.42
N VAL A 17 -11.00 3.19 -7.30
CA VAL A 17 -9.98 2.61 -8.19
C VAL A 17 -9.36 3.68 -9.09
N LEU A 18 -10.19 4.51 -9.72
CA LEU A 18 -9.73 5.62 -10.53
C LEU A 18 -8.90 6.62 -9.71
N ALA A 19 -9.33 6.94 -8.49
CA ALA A 19 -8.59 7.81 -7.59
C ALA A 19 -7.20 7.24 -7.27
N GLY A 20 -7.08 5.92 -7.05
CA GLY A 20 -5.80 5.24 -6.87
C GLY A 20 -4.87 5.38 -8.08
N ILE A 21 -5.39 5.19 -9.29
CA ILE A 21 -4.62 5.33 -10.55
C ILE A 21 -4.17 6.80 -10.74
N VAL A 22 -5.09 7.75 -10.55
CA VAL A 22 -4.80 9.19 -10.67
C VAL A 22 -3.76 9.61 -9.63
N MET A 23 -3.87 9.13 -8.39
CA MET A 23 -2.89 9.37 -7.34
C MET A 23 -1.50 8.88 -7.78
N CYS A 24 -1.40 7.65 -8.31
CA CYS A 24 -0.12 7.11 -8.77
C CYS A 24 0.50 8.00 -9.86
N GLY A 25 -0.28 8.41 -10.86
CA GLY A 25 0.18 9.31 -11.91
C GLY A 25 0.63 10.68 -11.39
N ALA A 26 -0.16 11.28 -10.50
CA ALA A 26 0.15 12.58 -9.91
C ALA A 26 1.44 12.55 -9.08
N VAL A 27 1.57 11.54 -8.21
CA VAL A 27 2.75 11.39 -7.33
C VAL A 27 3.98 11.00 -8.13
N TYR A 28 3.85 10.20 -9.20
CA TYR A 28 4.95 9.90 -10.10
C TYR A 28 5.52 11.19 -10.71
N GLN A 29 4.66 12.06 -11.24
CA GLN A 29 5.10 13.35 -11.82
C GLN A 29 5.67 14.29 -10.76
N MET A 30 5.05 14.36 -9.58
CA MET A 30 5.56 15.16 -8.46
C MET A 30 6.95 14.68 -8.04
N THR A 31 7.12 13.37 -7.87
CA THR A 31 8.39 12.74 -7.50
C THR A 31 9.45 13.04 -8.55
N ARG A 32 9.14 12.88 -9.84
CA ARG A 32 10.05 13.24 -10.94
C ARG A 32 10.47 14.71 -10.89
N HIS A 33 9.51 15.60 -10.64
CA HIS A 33 9.73 17.05 -10.67
C HIS A 33 10.56 17.52 -9.48
N VAL A 34 10.21 17.09 -8.27
CA VAL A 34 10.96 17.36 -7.04
C VAL A 34 12.34 16.74 -7.13
N SER A 35 12.44 15.48 -7.59
CA SER A 35 13.72 14.77 -7.66
C SER A 35 14.71 15.42 -8.60
N SER A 36 14.25 15.87 -9.77
CA SER A 36 15.12 16.54 -10.75
C SER A 36 15.66 17.89 -10.29
N ARG A 37 14.99 18.56 -9.33
CA ARG A 37 15.44 19.85 -8.78
C ARG A 37 16.24 19.71 -7.50
N CYS A 38 15.83 18.80 -6.61
CA CYS A 38 16.38 18.71 -5.26
C CYS A 38 17.55 17.72 -5.16
N PHE A 39 17.64 16.73 -6.06
CA PHE A 39 18.62 15.66 -5.93
C PHE A 39 19.52 15.58 -7.16
N LYS A 40 20.79 16.00 -7.00
CA LYS A 40 21.78 15.90 -8.08
C LYS A 40 21.96 14.46 -8.58
N CYS A 41 21.95 13.47 -7.68
CA CYS A 41 22.11 12.05 -8.06
C CYS A 41 21.02 11.61 -9.04
N TYR A 42 19.79 12.13 -8.93
CA TYR A 42 18.69 11.78 -9.82
C TYR A 42 19.01 12.08 -11.29
N SER A 43 19.67 13.22 -11.57
CA SER A 43 20.05 13.58 -12.95
C SER A 43 21.02 12.56 -13.57
N MET A 44 21.90 11.97 -12.76
CA MET A 44 22.92 11.00 -13.15
C MET A 44 22.37 9.58 -13.34
N LEU A 45 21.15 9.30 -12.88
CA LEU A 45 20.53 7.98 -13.04
C LEU A 45 20.19 7.69 -14.50
N ASN A 46 20.32 6.41 -14.86
CA ASN A 46 19.84 5.93 -16.15
C ASN A 46 18.29 5.94 -16.20
N ASN A 47 17.72 5.79 -17.40
CA ASN A 47 16.26 5.89 -17.57
C ASN A 47 15.49 4.86 -16.73
N ARG A 48 16.00 3.64 -16.59
CA ARG A 48 15.35 2.58 -15.80
C ARG A 48 15.34 2.93 -14.31
N GLN A 49 16.47 3.36 -13.77
CA GLN A 49 16.60 3.82 -12.39
C GLN A 49 15.71 5.04 -12.11
N LYS A 50 15.55 5.96 -13.06
CA LYS A 50 14.60 7.08 -12.92
C LYS A 50 13.16 6.60 -12.84
N VAL A 51 12.77 5.60 -13.62
CA VAL A 51 11.43 5.00 -13.53
C VAL A 51 11.23 4.37 -12.16
N GLU A 52 12.16 3.52 -11.70
CA GLU A 52 12.08 2.90 -10.37
C GLU A 52 12.06 3.92 -9.25
N TRP A 53 12.90 4.95 -9.33
CA TRP A 53 12.94 6.06 -8.39
C TRP A 53 11.58 6.75 -8.26
N ASN A 54 10.92 7.03 -9.38
CA ASN A 54 9.62 7.69 -9.38
C ASN A 54 8.49 6.76 -8.94
N ASN A 55 8.56 5.47 -9.26
CA ASN A 55 7.58 4.48 -8.79
C ASN A 55 7.56 4.36 -7.26
N ARG A 56 8.74 4.35 -6.65
CA ARG A 56 8.89 4.34 -5.19
C ARG A 56 8.23 5.53 -4.49
N GLY A 57 8.01 6.64 -5.21
CA GLY A 57 7.28 7.79 -4.70
C GLY A 57 5.81 7.47 -4.42
N PHE A 58 5.09 6.91 -5.40
CA PHE A 58 3.66 6.62 -5.20
C PHE A 58 3.43 5.40 -4.30
N SER A 59 4.32 4.39 -4.30
CA SER A 59 4.22 3.28 -3.34
C SER A 59 4.44 3.73 -1.91
N THR A 60 5.35 4.68 -1.68
CA THR A 60 5.53 5.31 -0.36
C THR A 60 4.26 6.04 0.09
N LEU A 61 3.61 6.82 -0.78
CA LEU A 61 2.39 7.53 -0.41
C LEU A 61 1.24 6.57 -0.12
N HIS A 62 1.02 5.59 -1.01
CA HIS A 62 -0.03 4.58 -0.80
C HIS A 62 0.18 3.85 0.52
N ALA A 63 1.39 3.37 0.79
CA ALA A 63 1.72 2.66 2.02
C ALA A 63 1.41 3.47 3.29
N LEU A 64 1.78 4.76 3.32
CA LEU A 64 1.49 5.63 4.46
C LEU A 64 -0.01 5.84 4.67
N VAL A 65 -0.76 6.09 3.59
CA VAL A 65 -2.22 6.28 3.65
C VAL A 65 -2.92 4.99 4.05
N ALA A 66 -2.57 3.87 3.41
CA ALA A 66 -3.13 2.55 3.68
C ALA A 66 -2.88 2.13 5.13
N ALA A 67 -1.67 2.33 5.65
CA ALA A 67 -1.35 2.05 7.04
C ALA A 67 -2.11 2.97 8.01
N ALA A 68 -2.19 4.27 7.75
CA ALA A 68 -2.91 5.20 8.61
C ALA A 68 -4.41 4.89 8.68
N VAL A 69 -5.06 4.66 7.53
CA VAL A 69 -6.48 4.30 7.46
C VAL A 69 -6.74 2.95 8.11
N SER A 70 -5.87 1.96 7.87
CA SER A 70 -6.00 0.64 8.48
C SER A 70 -5.84 0.68 9.99
N PHE A 71 -4.84 1.41 10.50
CA PHE A 71 -4.65 1.60 11.93
C PHE A 71 -5.86 2.28 12.57
N TYR A 72 -6.37 3.35 11.95
CA TYR A 72 -7.56 4.03 12.44
C TYR A 72 -8.77 3.09 12.51
N LEU A 73 -9.06 2.37 11.43
CA LEU A 73 -10.23 1.49 11.37
C LEU A 73 -10.13 0.30 12.33
N VAL A 74 -8.95 -0.30 12.47
CA VAL A 74 -8.74 -1.50 13.29
C VAL A 74 -8.55 -1.18 14.77
N MET A 75 -7.85 -0.10 15.11
CA MET A 75 -7.42 0.17 16.50
C MET A 75 -8.18 1.29 17.19
N ILE A 76 -8.72 2.25 16.43
CA ILE A 76 -9.30 3.48 17.00
C ILE A 76 -10.82 3.51 16.82
N SER A 77 -11.32 3.09 15.65
CA SER A 77 -12.75 3.12 15.35
C SER A 77 -13.50 1.96 16.00
N ASP A 78 -14.79 2.15 16.27
CA ASP A 78 -15.65 1.08 16.80
C ASP A 78 -16.04 0.01 15.76
N LEU A 79 -15.54 0.11 14.51
CA LEU A 79 -15.93 -0.77 13.41
C LEU A 79 -15.73 -2.26 13.72
N PHE A 80 -14.64 -2.60 14.41
CA PHE A 80 -14.31 -3.98 14.79
C PHE A 80 -14.35 -4.22 16.31
N ASN A 81 -14.90 -3.28 17.08
CA ASN A 81 -15.09 -3.45 18.51
C ASN A 81 -16.24 -4.45 18.78
N GLU A 82 -15.97 -5.54 19.49
CA GLU A 82 -16.94 -6.60 19.76
C GLU A 82 -18.19 -6.10 20.49
N ASP A 83 -18.01 -5.23 21.48
CA ASP A 83 -19.09 -4.73 22.34
C ASP A 83 -20.02 -3.74 21.62
N ALA A 84 -19.55 -3.14 20.53
CA ALA A 84 -20.27 -2.08 19.83
C ALA A 84 -21.27 -2.61 18.77
N HIS A 85 -21.13 -3.86 18.31
CA HIS A 85 -21.86 -4.37 17.15
C HIS A 85 -22.36 -5.82 17.35
N ASN A 86 -23.64 -6.04 17.04
CA ASN A 86 -24.30 -7.36 17.16
C ASN A 86 -23.95 -8.36 16.02
N SER A 87 -23.10 -7.99 15.06
CA SER A 87 -22.69 -8.85 13.94
C SER A 87 -21.29 -9.43 14.15
N ILE A 88 -21.01 -10.60 13.58
CA ILE A 88 -19.66 -11.19 13.62
C ILE A 88 -18.65 -10.27 12.91
N ILE A 89 -17.43 -10.18 13.42
CA ILE A 89 -16.34 -9.31 12.91
C ILE A 89 -16.13 -9.45 11.39
N ILE A 90 -16.24 -10.69 10.87
CA ILE A 90 -16.03 -11.00 9.45
C ILE A 90 -17.00 -10.26 8.53
N ASP A 91 -18.21 -9.97 8.99
CA ASP A 91 -19.26 -9.32 8.19
C ASP A 91 -19.25 -7.79 8.32
N ARG A 92 -18.29 -7.22 9.05
CA ARG A 92 -18.21 -5.78 9.31
C ARG A 92 -17.38 -5.08 8.24
N LYS A 93 -17.96 -4.03 7.65
CA LYS A 93 -17.31 -3.15 6.68
C LYS A 93 -17.76 -1.71 6.86
N SER A 94 -16.99 -0.76 6.30
CA SER A 94 -17.36 0.66 6.25
C SER A 94 -17.09 1.24 4.86
N TRP A 95 -17.75 2.36 4.54
CA TRP A 95 -17.50 3.11 3.31
C TRP A 95 -16.01 3.49 3.16
N LEU A 96 -15.33 3.79 4.28
CA LEU A 96 -13.91 4.14 4.30
C LEU A 96 -13.04 2.92 3.97
N SER A 97 -13.38 1.73 4.49
CA SER A 97 -12.69 0.50 4.09
C SER A 97 -12.91 0.16 2.62
N ASP A 98 -14.13 0.31 2.10
CA ASP A 98 -14.44 0.09 0.67
C ASP A 98 -13.61 1.05 -0.22
N CYS A 99 -13.54 2.32 0.17
CA CYS A 99 -12.75 3.34 -0.51
C CYS A 99 -11.25 2.98 -0.50
N MET A 100 -10.69 2.62 0.66
CA MET A 100 -9.28 2.25 0.79
C MET A 100 -8.94 1.01 -0.05
N PHE A 101 -9.84 0.03 -0.14
CA PHE A 101 -9.67 -1.15 -0.97
C PHE A 101 -9.69 -0.81 -2.46
N GLY A 102 -10.64 0.02 -2.88
CA GLY A 102 -10.68 0.51 -4.26
C GLY A 102 -9.41 1.27 -4.64
N VAL A 103 -8.97 2.22 -3.82
CA VAL A 103 -7.71 2.96 -4.01
C VAL A 103 -6.51 2.00 -4.09
N SER A 104 -6.49 0.96 -3.24
CA SER A 104 -5.42 -0.04 -3.23
C SER A 104 -5.42 -0.90 -4.48
N ILE A 105 -6.58 -1.29 -5.03
CA ILE A 105 -6.66 -1.98 -6.32
C ILE A 105 -6.09 -1.09 -7.43
N GLY A 106 -6.46 0.20 -7.47
CA GLY A 106 -5.93 1.14 -8.46
C GLY A 106 -4.41 1.31 -8.38
N TYR A 107 -3.87 1.36 -7.15
CA TYR A 107 -2.44 1.36 -6.89
C TYR A 107 -1.76 0.07 -7.37
N PHE A 108 -2.20 -1.10 -6.89
CA PHE A 108 -1.59 -2.38 -7.24
C PHE A 108 -1.67 -2.66 -8.75
N LEU A 109 -2.74 -2.24 -9.42
CA LEU A 109 -2.86 -2.35 -10.88
C LEU A 109 -1.83 -1.47 -11.60
N THR A 110 -1.65 -0.23 -11.12
CA THR A 110 -0.66 0.69 -11.70
C THR A 110 0.76 0.18 -11.49
N ASP A 111 1.10 -0.27 -10.28
CA ASP A 111 2.44 -0.77 -9.98
C ASP A 111 2.73 -2.09 -10.72
N LEU A 112 1.76 -3.01 -10.77
CA LEU A 112 1.88 -4.24 -11.54
C LEU A 112 2.11 -3.96 -13.03
N THR A 113 1.39 -2.99 -13.60
CA THR A 113 1.58 -2.58 -14.99
C THR A 113 3.01 -2.11 -15.22
N MET A 114 3.55 -1.29 -14.31
CA MET A 114 4.94 -0.83 -14.40
C MET A 114 5.94 -1.99 -14.23
N ILE A 115 5.72 -2.90 -13.29
CA ILE A 115 6.56 -4.09 -13.10
C ILE A 115 6.59 -4.92 -14.38
N MET A 116 5.44 -5.16 -15.02
CA MET A 116 5.35 -5.91 -16.27
C MET A 116 6.06 -5.22 -17.43
N LEU A 117 5.86 -3.91 -17.60
CA LEU A 117 6.48 -3.12 -18.69
C LEU A 117 8.00 -3.06 -18.58
N TYR A 118 8.53 -3.14 -17.36
CA TYR A 118 9.96 -3.05 -17.09
C TYR A 118 10.54 -4.33 -16.48
N PHE A 119 9.85 -5.47 -16.65
CA PHE A 119 10.29 -6.76 -16.14
C PHE A 119 11.60 -7.20 -16.81
N PRO A 120 12.57 -7.79 -16.08
CA PRO A 120 12.62 -8.07 -14.64
C PRO A 120 13.30 -6.96 -13.82
N SER A 121 13.51 -5.76 -14.37
CA SER A 121 14.34 -4.73 -13.74
C SER A 121 13.68 -3.99 -12.58
N LEU A 122 12.34 -3.92 -12.56
CA LEU A 122 11.55 -3.22 -11.54
C LEU A 122 11.02 -4.17 -10.44
N GLY A 123 11.16 -5.48 -10.62
CA GLY A 123 10.69 -6.49 -9.67
C GLY A 123 10.87 -7.92 -10.19
N GLY A 124 10.91 -8.89 -9.26
CA GLY A 124 10.93 -10.32 -9.56
C GLY A 124 9.54 -10.98 -9.59
N ASN A 125 9.53 -12.30 -9.78
CA ASN A 125 8.30 -13.11 -9.83
C ASN A 125 7.49 -13.01 -8.52
N GLU A 126 8.16 -12.81 -7.40
CA GLU A 126 7.56 -12.60 -6.08
C GLU A 126 6.66 -11.36 -6.06
N TYR A 127 7.04 -10.28 -6.75
CA TYR A 127 6.22 -9.06 -6.82
C TYR A 127 4.98 -9.28 -7.68
N LEU A 128 5.10 -10.00 -8.81
CA LEU A 128 3.95 -10.35 -9.66
C LEU A 128 2.92 -11.17 -8.88
N LEU A 129 3.37 -12.19 -8.15
CA LEU A 129 2.51 -13.03 -7.33
C LEU A 129 1.91 -12.23 -6.16
N HIS A 130 2.71 -11.43 -5.46
CA HIS A 130 2.25 -10.59 -4.36
C HIS A 130 1.14 -9.61 -4.82
N HIS A 131 1.35 -8.91 -5.93
CA HIS A 131 0.37 -7.94 -6.45
C HIS A 131 -0.91 -8.63 -6.94
N GLY A 132 -0.76 -9.75 -7.66
CA GLY A 132 -1.89 -10.55 -8.12
C GLY A 132 -2.75 -11.10 -6.98
N LEU A 133 -2.11 -11.70 -5.96
CA LEU A 133 -2.79 -12.22 -4.78
C LEU A 133 -3.43 -11.10 -3.95
N SER A 134 -2.76 -9.95 -3.82
CA SER A 134 -3.30 -8.80 -3.09
C SER A 134 -4.56 -8.26 -3.75
N MET A 135 -4.54 -8.02 -5.07
CA MET A 135 -5.72 -7.56 -5.80
C MET A 135 -6.85 -8.60 -5.76
N TYR A 136 -6.52 -9.89 -5.87
CA TYR A 136 -7.51 -10.96 -5.77
C TYR A 136 -8.19 -10.98 -4.40
N ALA A 137 -7.41 -10.93 -3.31
CA ALA A 137 -7.93 -10.93 -1.95
C ALA A 137 -8.78 -9.68 -1.66
N ILE A 138 -8.31 -8.49 -2.05
CA ILE A 138 -9.05 -7.24 -1.90
C ILE A 138 -10.35 -7.27 -2.72
N GLY A 139 -10.29 -7.77 -3.96
CA GLY A 139 -11.46 -7.91 -4.82
C GLY A 139 -12.51 -8.87 -4.24
N LEU A 140 -12.07 -10.00 -3.68
CA LEU A 140 -12.96 -10.93 -2.97
C LEU A 140 -13.59 -10.28 -1.74
N ALA A 141 -12.84 -9.51 -0.96
CA ALA A 141 -13.39 -8.81 0.20
C ALA A 141 -14.46 -7.79 -0.20
N LEU A 142 -14.20 -6.98 -1.23
CA LEU A 142 -15.20 -6.04 -1.78
C LEU A 142 -16.45 -6.77 -2.28
N LEU A 143 -16.28 -7.82 -3.10
CA LEU A 143 -17.39 -8.57 -3.69
C LEU A 143 -18.17 -9.41 -2.66
N SER A 144 -17.56 -9.82 -1.56
CA SER A 144 -18.28 -10.54 -0.51
C SER A 144 -18.85 -9.60 0.55
N GLY A 145 -18.29 -8.38 0.67
CA GLY A 145 -18.52 -7.48 1.80
C GLY A 145 -17.96 -8.02 3.11
N LYS A 146 -17.04 -8.99 3.06
CA LYS A 146 -16.54 -9.74 4.22
C LYS A 146 -15.02 -9.63 4.36
N ALA A 147 -14.52 -9.96 5.54
CA ALA A 147 -13.10 -10.04 5.87
C ALA A 147 -12.33 -8.71 5.71
N HIS A 148 -13.03 -7.57 5.83
CA HIS A 148 -12.40 -6.26 5.69
C HIS A 148 -11.29 -6.04 6.73
N MET A 149 -11.49 -6.50 7.97
CA MET A 149 -10.47 -6.42 9.02
C MET A 149 -9.14 -7.07 8.58
N TYR A 150 -9.19 -8.26 8.01
CA TYR A 150 -7.98 -8.99 7.59
C TYR A 150 -7.27 -8.29 6.43
N ILE A 151 -8.01 -7.76 5.47
CA ILE A 151 -7.41 -6.97 4.39
C ILE A 151 -6.78 -5.68 4.93
N LEU A 152 -7.43 -5.00 5.88
CA LEU A 152 -6.85 -3.82 6.54
C LEU A 152 -5.58 -4.18 7.34
N MET A 153 -5.57 -5.34 8.02
CA MET A 153 -4.36 -5.82 8.68
C MET A 153 -3.22 -6.09 7.70
N VAL A 154 -3.51 -6.66 6.52
CA VAL A 154 -2.53 -6.86 5.45
C VAL A 154 -2.05 -5.51 4.89
N LEU A 155 -2.95 -4.57 4.62
CA LEU A 155 -2.59 -3.22 4.16
C LEU A 155 -1.79 -2.44 5.20
N PHE A 156 -2.01 -2.67 6.50
CA PHE A 156 -1.20 -2.06 7.55
C PHE A 156 0.28 -2.49 7.48
N THR A 157 0.56 -3.69 6.95
CA THR A 157 1.94 -4.20 6.83
C THR A 157 2.80 -3.41 5.85
N GLU A 158 2.16 -2.68 4.91
CA GLU A 158 2.82 -1.76 3.99
C GLU A 158 3.51 -0.60 4.71
N ILE A 159 3.28 -0.36 6.00
CA ILE A 159 3.98 0.69 6.78
C ILE A 159 5.51 0.56 6.73
N THR A 160 6.02 -0.63 6.40
CA THR A 160 7.45 -0.89 6.21
C THR A 160 7.99 -0.41 4.84
N THR A 161 7.13 -0.27 3.84
CA THR A 161 7.46 0.13 2.45
C THR A 161 8.21 1.47 2.34
N PRO A 162 7.84 2.54 3.06
CA PRO A 162 8.61 3.78 3.10
C PRO A 162 10.08 3.58 3.52
N PHE A 163 10.35 2.68 4.47
CA PHE A 163 11.71 2.40 4.92
C PHE A 163 12.50 1.59 3.88
N VAL A 164 11.84 0.64 3.21
CA VAL A 164 12.44 -0.10 2.08
C VAL A 164 12.80 0.87 0.94
N ASN A 165 11.88 1.78 0.60
CA ASN A 165 12.09 2.78 -0.45
C ASN A 165 13.20 3.78 -0.07
N LEU A 166 13.21 4.30 1.16
CA LEU A 166 14.27 5.19 1.63
C LEU A 166 15.64 4.52 1.59
N ARG A 167 15.73 3.24 1.99
CA ARG A 167 16.97 2.47 1.93
C ARG A 167 17.47 2.37 0.48
N TRP A 168 16.57 2.10 -0.46
CA TRP A 168 16.91 2.03 -1.88
C TRP A 168 17.36 3.39 -2.42
N TYR A 169 16.68 4.49 -2.06
CA TYR A 169 17.09 5.84 -2.47
C TYR A 169 18.51 6.18 -2.00
N LEU A 170 18.82 5.86 -0.75
CA LEU A 170 20.16 6.06 -0.17
C LEU A 170 21.20 5.18 -0.86
N ASP A 171 20.86 3.93 -1.21
CA ASP A 171 21.75 3.04 -1.94
C ASP A 171 22.11 3.60 -3.32
N VAL A 172 21.10 3.95 -4.10
CA VAL A 172 21.27 4.48 -5.45
C VAL A 172 21.96 5.85 -5.45
N ALA A 173 21.84 6.62 -4.37
CA ALA A 173 22.59 7.86 -4.15
C ALA A 173 24.05 7.62 -3.68
N GLY A 174 24.49 6.39 -3.48
CA GLY A 174 25.84 6.05 -3.00
C GLY A 174 26.04 6.30 -1.50
N GLN A 175 24.97 6.35 -0.71
CA GLN A 175 24.96 6.76 0.69
C GLN A 175 24.76 5.58 1.67
N LYS A 176 25.13 4.36 1.31
CA LYS A 176 25.02 3.16 2.17
C LYS A 176 25.73 3.27 3.52
N THR A 177 26.79 4.07 3.60
CA THR A 177 27.63 4.21 4.80
C THR A 177 27.15 5.28 5.77
N CYS A 178 26.11 6.05 5.44
CA CYS A 178 25.61 7.10 6.32
C CYS A 178 24.79 6.53 7.48
N ASN A 179 24.78 7.24 8.61
CA ASN A 179 24.01 6.84 9.79
C ASN A 179 22.50 6.73 9.49
N LEU A 180 21.97 7.55 8.57
CA LEU A 180 20.57 7.46 8.17
C LEU A 180 20.22 6.10 7.54
N TYR A 181 21.12 5.53 6.73
CA TYR A 181 20.93 4.20 6.13
C TYR A 181 20.88 3.11 7.21
N LEU A 182 21.72 3.23 8.25
CA LEU A 182 21.73 2.33 9.39
C LEU A 182 20.46 2.46 10.23
N TYR A 183 20.11 3.67 10.68
CA TYR A 183 18.93 3.93 11.50
C TYR A 183 17.64 3.53 10.78
N ASN A 184 17.53 3.80 9.48
CA ASN A 184 16.41 3.34 8.66
C ASN A 184 16.32 1.80 8.63
N GLY A 185 17.46 1.10 8.54
CA GLY A 185 17.49 -0.37 8.61
C GLY A 185 17.03 -0.92 9.96
N VAL A 186 17.43 -0.27 11.07
CA VAL A 186 16.96 -0.61 12.41
C VAL A 186 15.46 -0.34 12.55
N ALA A 187 14.98 0.81 12.08
CA ALA A 187 13.57 1.17 12.11
C ALA A 187 12.71 0.20 11.28
N LEU A 188 13.17 -0.22 10.11
CA LEU A 188 12.53 -1.25 9.30
C LEU A 188 12.39 -2.57 10.07
N PHE A 189 13.46 -3.04 10.70
CA PHE A 189 13.44 -4.28 11.48
C PHE A 189 12.49 -4.19 12.68
N VAL A 190 12.55 -3.09 13.44
CA VAL A 190 11.67 -2.86 14.59
C VAL A 190 10.22 -2.75 14.16
N GLY A 191 9.93 -1.99 13.09
CA GLY A 191 8.59 -1.84 12.54
C GLY A 191 7.98 -3.18 12.13
N TRP A 192 8.76 -4.01 11.44
CA TRP A 192 8.35 -5.37 11.10
C TRP A 192 8.07 -6.25 12.34
N LEU A 193 8.90 -6.16 13.38
CA LEU A 193 8.70 -6.91 14.62
C LEU A 193 7.41 -6.48 15.33
N VAL A 194 7.22 -5.16 15.51
CA VAL A 194 6.04 -4.59 16.16
C VAL A 194 4.76 -4.98 15.43
N GLN A 195 4.78 -4.89 14.10
CA GLN A 195 3.64 -5.28 13.27
C GLN A 195 3.26 -6.75 13.48
N GLN A 196 4.23 -7.68 13.52
CA GLN A 196 3.94 -9.09 13.77
C GLN A 196 3.34 -9.34 15.16
N LEU A 197 3.84 -8.64 16.19
CA LEU A 197 3.29 -8.75 17.53
C LEU A 197 1.86 -8.22 17.57
N LEU A 198 1.63 -7.06 16.97
CA LEU A 198 0.30 -6.44 16.88
C LEU A 198 -0.70 -7.35 16.16
N SER A 199 -0.32 -7.91 15.01
CA SER A 199 -1.19 -8.84 14.27
C SER A 199 -1.51 -10.11 15.07
N ARG A 200 -0.59 -10.60 15.91
CA ARG A 200 -0.90 -11.73 16.80
C ARG A 200 -1.91 -11.31 17.86
N VAL A 201 -1.66 -10.22 18.58
CA VAL A 201 -2.55 -9.71 19.63
C VAL A 201 -3.96 -9.52 19.10
N ILE A 202 -4.12 -8.86 17.95
CA ILE A 202 -5.42 -8.62 17.31
C ILE A 202 -6.17 -9.91 16.95
N ASN A 203 -5.45 -10.99 16.61
CA ASN A 203 -6.09 -12.28 16.26
C ASN A 203 -6.34 -13.19 17.47
N PHE A 204 -5.89 -12.80 18.68
CA PHE A 204 -6.11 -13.55 19.93
C PHE A 204 -7.28 -13.04 20.75
N PHE A 205 -7.75 -11.82 20.47
CA PHE A 205 -8.97 -11.23 20.99
C PHE A 205 -10.04 -11.29 19.90
#